data_AF-A0A540V6X7-F1
#
_entry.id   AF-A0A540V6X7-F1
#
_cell.length_a   1.000
_cell.length_b   1.000
_cell.length_c   1.000
_cell.angle_alpha   90.00
_cell.angle_beta   90.00
_cell.angle_gamma   90.00
#
_symmetry.space_group_name_H-M   'P 1'
#
loop_
_entity.id
_entity.type
_entity.pdbx_description
1 polymer ?
#
loop_
_entity_poly.entity_id
_entity_poly.type
_entity_poly.pdbx_seq_one_letter_code
_entity_poly.pdbx_strand_id
1 'polypeptide(L)'
;MAYLQLAHNEWDPKAKYAKAKVIYSFGREDEVDRAVLERLAKSISRFLSPKQAWEIETLTGEVSDDFQFQSSKRLGGAWLLDQLWRQLGLGE
;
A
#
# COMPACT_ATOMS: atom_id res chain seq x y z
N MET A 1 22.12 -9.37 18.50
CA MET A 1 21.71 -10.25 17.39
C MET A 1 20.25 -10.59 17.63
N ALA A 2 19.36 -10.18 16.73
CA ALA A 2 17.92 -10.37 16.87
C ALA A 2 17.41 -11.51 15.98
N TYR A 3 16.25 -12.05 16.30
CA TYR A 3 15.53 -13.02 15.47
C TYR A 3 14.39 -12.31 14.75
N LEU A 4 14.21 -12.61 13.47
CA LEU A 4 13.15 -12.03 12.67
C LEU A 4 11.96 -13.00 12.59
N GLN A 5 10.76 -12.51 12.90
CA GLN A 5 9.54 -13.30 12.92
C GLN A 5 8.39 -12.54 12.25
N LEU A 6 7.59 -13.26 11.46
CA LEU A 6 6.29 -12.79 11.02
C LEU A 6 5.27 -13.14 12.10
N ALA A 7 4.65 -12.12 12.69
CA ALA A 7 3.66 -12.30 13.74
C ALA A 7 2.36 -11.55 13.43
N HIS A 8 1.25 -12.14 13.88
CA HIS A 8 -0.06 -11.50 13.89
C HIS A 8 -0.46 -11.26 15.35
N ASN A 9 -0.85 -10.03 15.67
CA ASN A 9 -1.28 -9.69 17.02
C ASN A 9 -2.79 -9.97 17.17
N GLU A 10 -3.14 -10.90 18.05
CA GLU A 10 -4.52 -11.24 18.39
C GLU A 10 -4.86 -10.68 19.79
N TRP A 11 -6.07 -10.16 19.98
CA TRP A 11 -6.52 -9.71 21.29
C TRP A 11 -6.82 -10.91 22.20
N ASP A 12 -6.17 -10.98 23.37
CA ASP A 12 -6.48 -11.99 24.39
C ASP A 12 -7.51 -11.43 25.39
N PRO A 13 -8.78 -11.89 25.37
CA PRO A 13 -9.82 -11.38 26.27
C PRO A 13 -9.60 -11.74 27.75
N LYS A 14 -8.81 -12.79 28.05
CA LYS A 14 -8.48 -13.18 29.42
C LYS A 14 -7.32 -12.36 29.95
N ALA A 15 -6.29 -12.19 29.14
CA ALA A 15 -5.09 -11.45 29.51
C ALA A 15 -5.26 -9.92 29.39
N LYS A 16 -6.29 -9.47 28.66
CA LYS A 16 -6.62 -8.05 28.37
C LYS A 16 -5.48 -7.27 27.70
N TYR A 17 -4.69 -7.93 26.86
CA TYR A 17 -3.69 -7.30 26.02
C TYR A 17 -3.58 -8.00 24.66
N ALA A 18 -2.98 -7.31 23.69
CA ALA A 18 -2.68 -7.89 22.37
C ALA A 18 -1.49 -8.84 22.48
N LYS A 19 -1.70 -10.12 22.15
CA LYS A 19 -0.66 -11.14 22.17
C LYS A 19 -0.15 -11.40 20.76
N ALA A 20 1.16 -11.36 20.59
CA ALA A 20 1.79 -11.70 19.33
C ALA A 20 1.75 -13.22 19.11
N LYS A 21 1.13 -13.64 18.01
CA LYS A 21 1.13 -15.01 17.53
C LYS A 21 2.09 -15.12 16.36
N VAL A 22 3.18 -15.86 16.58
CA VAL A 22 4.19 -16.09 15.54
C VAL A 22 3.61 -17.00 14.47
N ILE A 23 3.56 -16.52 13.23
CA ILE A 23 3.12 -17.27 12.05
C ILE A 23 4.33 -18.02 11.47
N TYR A 24 5.48 -17.33 11.37
CA TYR A 24 6.69 -17.89 10.81
C TYR A 24 7.93 -17.24 11.43
N SER A 25 8.98 -18.04 11.63
CA SER A 25 10.28 -17.56 12.11
C SER A 25 11.29 -17.65 10.98
N PHE A 26 11.85 -16.51 10.56
CA PHE A 26 12.85 -16.47 9.49
C PHE A 26 14.24 -16.86 9.96
N GLY A 27 14.48 -16.88 11.28
CA GLY A 27 15.78 -17.17 11.86
C GLY A 27 16.47 -15.90 12.33
N ARG A 28 17.81 -15.94 12.37
CA ARG A 28 18.60 -14.82 12.84
C ARG A 28 18.65 -13.72 11.78
N GLU A 29 18.54 -12.48 12.21
CA GLU A 29 18.52 -11.31 11.31
C GLU A 29 19.74 -11.26 10.37
N ASP A 30 20.91 -11.70 10.83
CA ASP A 30 22.15 -11.72 10.05
C ASP A 30 22.24 -12.87 9.02
N GLU A 31 21.35 -13.87 9.11
CA GLU A 31 21.28 -15.02 8.20
C GLU A 31 20.14 -14.88 7.18
N VAL A 32 19.25 -13.90 7.36
CA VAL A 32 18.07 -13.69 6.50
C VAL A 32 18.43 -12.81 5.31
N ASP A 33 18.18 -13.31 4.10
CA ASP A 33 18.33 -12.53 2.86
C ASP A 33 17.26 -11.43 2.79
N ARG A 34 17.73 -10.18 2.86
CA ARG A 34 16.88 -8.99 2.78
C ARG A 34 16.08 -8.93 1.47
N ALA A 35 16.63 -9.40 0.35
CA ALA A 35 15.92 -9.43 -0.93
C ALA A 35 14.75 -10.42 -0.93
N VAL A 36 14.77 -11.45 -0.07
CA VAL A 36 13.64 -12.37 0.10
C VAL A 36 12.50 -11.69 0.86
N LEU A 37 12.83 -10.89 1.88
CA LEU A 37 11.83 -10.11 2.64
C LEU A 37 11.14 -9.06 1.76
N GLU A 38 11.88 -8.37 0.91
CA GLU A 38 11.33 -7.39 -0.04
C GLU A 38 10.36 -8.06 -1.03
N ARG A 39 10.76 -9.21 -1.59
CA ARG A 39 9.88 -10.01 -2.47
C ARG A 39 8.62 -10.48 -1.74
N LEU A 40 8.74 -10.89 -0.47
CA LEU A 40 7.60 -11.27 0.34
C LEU A 40 6.64 -10.10 0.56
N ALA A 41 7.15 -8.92 0.90
CA ALA A 41 6.35 -7.71 1.08
C ALA A 41 5.53 -7.39 -0.18
N LYS A 42 6.17 -7.41 -1.36
CA LYS A 42 5.50 -7.21 -2.66
C LYS A 42 4.45 -8.28 -2.96
N SER A 43 4.73 -9.54 -2.61
CA SER A 43 3.76 -10.63 -2.76
C SER A 43 2.57 -10.51 -1.80
N ILE A 44 2.70 -9.83 -0.66
CA ILE A 44 1.59 -9.61 0.26
C ILE A 44 0.78 -8.38 -0.18
N SER A 45 1.44 -7.31 -0.63
CA SER A 45 0.77 -6.06 -1.03
C SER A 45 -0.21 -6.25 -2.18
N ARG A 46 0.03 -7.19 -3.11
CA ARG A 46 -0.91 -7.53 -4.21
C ARG A 46 -2.30 -7.98 -3.76
N PHE A 47 -2.44 -8.44 -2.52
CA PHE A 47 -3.73 -8.86 -1.96
C PHE A 47 -4.48 -7.73 -1.24
N LEU A 48 -3.87 -6.55 -1.15
CA LEU A 48 -4.47 -5.38 -0.57
C LEU A 48 -5.23 -4.58 -1.65
N SER A 49 -6.21 -3.79 -1.22
CA SER A 49 -6.87 -2.87 -2.15
C SER A 49 -5.87 -1.87 -2.75
N PRO A 50 -6.08 -1.33 -3.97
CA PRO A 50 -5.15 -0.41 -4.60
C PRO A 50 -4.77 0.79 -3.72
N LYS A 51 -5.72 1.30 -2.92
CA LYS A 51 -5.48 2.36 -1.94
C LYS A 51 -4.51 1.92 -0.83
N GLN A 52 -4.69 0.72 -0.31
CA GLN A 52 -3.85 0.17 0.77
C GLN A 52 -2.46 -0.23 0.26
N ALA A 53 -2.36 -0.76 -0.97
CA ALA A 53 -1.07 -1.01 -1.61
C ALA A 53 -0.29 0.30 -1.78
N TRP A 54 -0.96 1.36 -2.24
CA TRP A 54 -0.35 2.69 -2.39
C TRP A 54 0.10 3.30 -1.05
N GLU A 55 -0.70 3.16 0.02
CA GLU A 55 -0.32 3.57 1.38
C GLU A 55 0.92 2.80 1.88
N ILE A 56 1.06 1.51 1.56
CA ILE A 56 2.25 0.74 1.91
C ILE A 56 3.46 1.16 1.08
N GLU A 57 3.31 1.35 -0.23
CA GLU A 57 4.40 1.77 -1.14
C GLU A 57 4.94 3.17 -0.79
N THR A 58 4.05 4.08 -0.38
CA THR A 58 4.45 5.39 0.18
C THR A 58 5.20 5.27 1.50
N LEU A 59 4.79 4.35 2.38
CA LEU A 59 5.48 4.08 3.65
C LEU A 59 6.83 3.37 3.47
N THR A 60 6.98 2.52 2.45
CA THR A 60 8.24 1.80 2.14
C THR A 60 9.21 2.60 1.28
N GLY A 61 8.80 3.78 0.77
CA GLY A 61 9.62 4.62 -0.09
C GLY A 61 9.81 4.04 -1.50
N GLU A 62 9.01 3.04 -1.89
CA GLU A 62 8.99 2.44 -3.23
C GLU A 62 7.95 3.10 -4.14
N VAL A 63 7.62 4.38 -3.92
CA VAL A 63 6.84 5.13 -4.89
C VAL A 63 7.70 5.24 -6.13
N SER A 64 7.37 4.47 -7.17
CA SER A 64 7.90 4.71 -8.51
C SER A 64 7.71 6.19 -8.82
N ASP A 65 8.83 6.89 -9.06
CA ASP A 65 8.91 8.32 -9.41
C ASP A 65 8.05 8.70 -10.63
N ASP A 66 7.50 7.70 -11.33
CA ASP A 66 6.71 7.87 -12.55
C ASP A 66 5.31 8.46 -12.30
N PHE A 67 4.79 8.47 -11.07
CA PHE A 67 3.48 9.07 -10.78
C PHE A 67 3.58 10.27 -9.83
N GLN A 68 3.81 11.45 -10.41
CA GLN A 68 3.77 12.72 -9.70
C GLN A 68 2.37 13.34 -9.77
N PHE A 69 1.64 13.30 -8.67
CA PHE A 69 0.40 14.07 -8.53
C PHE A 69 0.72 15.58 -8.56
N GLN A 70 0.40 16.27 -9.67
CA GLN A 70 0.69 17.71 -9.79
C GLN A 70 -0.41 18.60 -9.19
N SER A 71 -1.69 18.33 -9.50
CA SER A 71 -2.81 19.10 -8.94
C SER A 71 -4.16 18.42 -9.20
N SER A 72 -5.16 18.81 -8.41
CA SER A 72 -6.57 18.52 -8.67
C SER A 72 -7.34 19.84 -8.66
N LYS A 73 -8.07 20.15 -9.74
CA LYS A 73 -8.93 21.34 -9.85
C LYS A 73 -10.39 20.92 -9.83
N ARG A 74 -11.18 21.47 -8.90
CA ARG A 74 -12.65 21.30 -8.90
C ARG A 74 -13.26 22.28 -9.90
N LEU A 75 -13.30 21.88 -11.17
CA LEU A 75 -13.88 22.69 -12.24
C LEU A 75 -15.42 22.54 -12.31
N GLY A 76 -15.99 21.57 -11.59
CA GLY A 76 -17.43 21.35 -11.49
C GLY A 76 -18.03 20.60 -12.68
N GLY A 77 -19.26 20.09 -12.51
CA GLY A 77 -19.93 19.30 -13.55
C GLY A 77 -20.28 20.09 -14.80
N ALA A 78 -20.64 21.37 -14.66
CA ALA A 78 -20.96 22.23 -15.80
C ALA A 78 -19.75 22.46 -16.73
N TRP A 79 -18.56 22.65 -16.16
CA TRP A 79 -17.33 22.76 -16.96
C TRP A 79 -16.99 21.45 -17.66
N LEU A 80 -17.13 20.30 -16.96
CA LEU A 80 -16.91 18.99 -17.56
C LEU A 80 -17.84 18.75 -18.77
N LEU A 81 -19.12 19.08 -18.63
CA LEU A 81 -20.12 18.94 -19.68
C LEU A 81 -19.82 19.86 -20.88
N ASP A 82 -19.46 21.13 -20.65
CA ASP A 82 -19.06 22.06 -21.73
C ASP A 82 -17.83 21.55 -22.49
N GLN A 83 -16.82 21.04 -21.79
CA GLN A 83 -15.63 20.49 -22.44
C GLN A 83 -15.93 19.21 -23.23
N LEU A 84 -16.79 18.33 -22.69
CA LEU A 84 -17.20 17.10 -23.36
C LEU A 84 -18.06 17.40 -24.60
N TRP A 85 -18.94 18.40 -24.52
CA TRP A 85 -19.75 18.90 -25.63
C TRP A 85 -18.87 19.44 -26.77
N ARG A 86 -17.82 20.21 -26.43
CA ARG A 86 -16.83 20.71 -27.39
C ARG A 86 -15.99 19.59 -28.00
N GLN A 87 -15.54 18.60 -27.21
CA GLN A 87 -14.79 17.45 -27.73
C GLN A 87 -15.60 16.59 -28.70
N LEU A 88 -16.92 16.48 -28.48
CA LEU A 88 -17.83 15.77 -29.37
C LEU A 88 -18.18 16.56 -30.64
N GLY A 89 -17.69 17.80 -30.78
CA GLY A 89 -17.98 18.64 -31.95
C GLY A 89 -19.44 19.10 -32.03
N LEU A 90 -20.18 19.07 -30.92
CA LEU A 90 -21.59 19.44 -30.87
C LEU A 90 -21.81 20.96 -30.71
N GLY A 91 -20.73 21.74 -30.82
CA GLY A 91 -20.69 23.19 -30.59
C GLY A 91 -20.43 24.04 -31.84
N GLU A 92 -20.56 23.46 -33.04
CA GLU A 92 -20.79 24.19 -34.29
C GLU A 92 -22.28 24.20 -34.64
#